data_AF-A0A4E9EEN7-F1
#
_entry.id   AF-A0A4E9EEN7-F1
#
_cell.length_a   1.000
_cell.length_b   1.000
_cell.length_c   1.000
_cell.angle_alpha   90.00
_cell.angle_beta   90.00
_cell.angle_gamma   90.00
#
_symmetry.space_group_name_H-M   'P 1'
#
loop_
_entity.id
_entity.type
_entity.pdbx_description
1 polymer ?
#
loop_
_entity_poly.entity_id
_entity_poly.type
_entity_poly.pdbx_seq_one_letter_code
_entity_poly.pdbx_strand_id
1 'polypeptide(L)'
;MLEVESMQLLRLLEVQKVSSYAGLDDIEVQLRKKAFWLMFHGYVHQMHNLRNERLTFLDPILSCEINFEDLMPARLDDEYISTSGILACPESDIAQSLTSGFNVHSRIFLAALKSAGSDAQRHCICSHVKDPALRLTSLRERLYHLKYIFNSILPAYRPWNKSVTPIITFDAVDLANFQRDVIRANIHVTHLWLQVMLLDQIDALGSQSDDSTRPQDLVLCDEREDISRQFLDLLNSLGQPSLEPNGLSLAFIGA
;
A
#
# COMPACT_ATOMS: atom_id res chain seq x y z
N MET A 1 -14.22 -17.52 -3.22
CA MET A 1 -14.24 -18.24 -4.51
C MET A 1 -13.44 -17.46 -5.55
N LEU A 2 -13.85 -16.23 -5.89
CA LEU A 2 -13.15 -15.37 -6.86
C LEU A 2 -11.65 -15.16 -6.56
N GLU A 3 -11.29 -14.87 -5.31
CA GLU A 3 -9.89 -14.59 -4.94
C GLU A 3 -8.94 -15.78 -5.19
N VAL A 4 -9.40 -17.00 -4.92
CA VAL A 4 -8.60 -18.23 -5.12
C VAL A 4 -8.38 -18.48 -6.62
N GLU A 5 -9.42 -18.28 -7.43
CA GLU A 5 -9.34 -18.43 -8.88
C GLU A 5 -8.44 -17.35 -9.50
N SER A 6 -8.59 -16.09 -9.07
CA SER A 6 -7.71 -15.00 -9.48
C SER A 6 -6.25 -15.29 -9.12
N MET A 7 -6.00 -15.79 -7.91
CA MET A 7 -4.65 -16.17 -7.48
C MET A 7 -4.06 -17.29 -8.37
N GLN A 8 -4.84 -18.30 -8.72
CA GLN A 8 -4.40 -19.39 -9.61
C GLN A 8 -4.09 -18.88 -11.02
N LEU A 9 -4.94 -18.01 -11.58
CA LEU A 9 -4.72 -17.41 -12.90
C LEU A 9 -3.45 -16.55 -12.93
N LEU A 10 -3.24 -15.72 -11.91
CA LEU A 10 -2.05 -14.87 -11.83
C LEU A 10 -0.76 -15.69 -11.69
N ARG A 11 -0.81 -16.80 -10.96
CA ARG A 11 0.31 -17.75 -10.87
C ARG A 11 0.59 -18.43 -12.21
N LEU A 12 -0.45 -18.81 -12.95
CA LEU A 12 -0.32 -19.41 -14.28
C LEU A 12 0.31 -18.42 -15.28
N LEU A 13 -0.04 -17.14 -15.17
CA LEU A 13 0.55 -16.05 -15.95
C LEU A 13 1.94 -15.62 -15.45
N GLU A 14 2.43 -16.23 -14.36
CA GLU A 14 3.71 -15.93 -13.73
C GLU A 14 3.94 -14.43 -13.47
N VAL A 15 2.90 -13.69 -13.06
CA VAL A 15 2.95 -12.22 -12.89
C VAL A 15 3.96 -11.73 -11.84
N GLN A 16 4.51 -12.63 -11.04
CA GLN A 16 5.58 -12.35 -10.10
C GLN A 16 6.99 -12.47 -10.72
N LYS A 17 7.12 -13.02 -11.94
CA LYS A 17 8.39 -13.26 -12.63
C LYS A 17 8.52 -12.35 -13.85
N VAL A 18 9.34 -11.32 -13.73
CA VAL A 18 9.61 -10.37 -14.84
C VAL A 18 10.22 -11.07 -16.06
N SER A 19 10.96 -12.17 -15.86
CA SER A 19 11.48 -12.99 -16.96
C SER A 19 10.39 -13.59 -17.85
N SER A 20 9.18 -13.80 -17.33
CA SER A 20 8.05 -14.32 -18.11
C SER A 20 7.47 -13.28 -19.08
N TYR A 21 7.91 -12.01 -18.98
CA TYR A 21 7.40 -10.91 -19.79
C TYR A 21 8.12 -10.80 -21.15
N ALA A 22 9.14 -11.61 -21.38
CA ALA A 22 9.87 -11.64 -22.64
C ALA A 22 8.92 -11.97 -23.81
N GLY A 23 8.85 -11.06 -24.79
CA GLY A 23 8.01 -11.21 -25.98
C GLY A 23 6.57 -10.75 -25.84
N LEU A 24 6.17 -10.22 -24.67
CA LEU A 24 4.88 -9.57 -24.48
C LEU A 24 4.93 -8.11 -24.96
N ASP A 25 3.78 -7.59 -25.40
CA ASP A 25 3.63 -6.17 -25.69
C ASP A 25 3.47 -5.34 -24.40
N ASP A 26 3.66 -4.02 -24.52
CA ASP A 26 3.66 -3.13 -23.35
C ASP A 26 2.32 -3.10 -22.60
N ILE A 27 1.18 -3.31 -23.29
CA ILE A 27 -0.14 -3.35 -22.64
C ILE A 27 -0.20 -4.56 -21.70
N GLU A 28 0.12 -5.75 -22.22
CA GLU A 28 0.11 -6.99 -21.44
C GLU A 28 1.10 -6.91 -20.26
N VAL A 29 2.30 -6.34 -20.48
CA VAL A 29 3.27 -6.12 -19.39
C VAL A 29 2.69 -5.23 -18.29
N GLN A 30 2.06 -4.10 -18.64
CA GLN A 30 1.46 -3.22 -17.64
C GLN A 30 0.27 -3.86 -16.93
N LEU A 31 -0.58 -4.63 -17.65
CA LEU A 31 -1.70 -5.35 -17.05
C LEU A 31 -1.24 -6.39 -16.02
N ARG A 32 -0.20 -7.18 -16.33
CA ARG A 32 0.37 -8.15 -15.38
C ARG A 32 0.94 -7.49 -14.15
N LYS A 33 1.65 -6.37 -14.32
CA LYS A 33 2.17 -5.57 -13.21
C LYS A 33 1.05 -5.02 -12.33
N LYS A 34 0.02 -4.40 -12.92
CA LYS A 34 -1.17 -3.91 -12.18
C LYS A 34 -1.88 -5.05 -11.45
N ALA A 35 -2.07 -6.20 -12.10
CA ALA A 35 -2.73 -7.36 -11.52
C ALA A 35 -1.96 -7.98 -10.35
N PHE A 36 -0.63 -8.06 -10.46
CA PHE A 36 0.25 -8.47 -9.35
C PHE A 36 0.00 -7.60 -8.11
N TRP A 37 -0.01 -6.27 -8.28
CA TRP A 37 -0.16 -5.34 -7.16
C TRP A 37 -1.56 -5.36 -6.54
N LEU A 38 -2.62 -5.47 -7.35
CA LEU A 38 -3.98 -5.64 -6.82
C LEU A 38 -4.11 -6.91 -5.97
N MET A 39 -3.51 -8.02 -6.42
CA MET A 39 -3.48 -9.26 -5.64
C MET A 39 -2.59 -9.12 -4.39
N PHE A 40 -1.49 -8.37 -4.49
CA PHE A 40 -0.64 -8.07 -3.36
C PHE A 40 -1.35 -7.24 -2.28
N HIS A 41 -2.17 -6.25 -2.65
CA HIS A 41 -2.98 -5.48 -1.70
C HIS A 41 -3.91 -6.40 -0.91
N GLY A 42 -4.64 -7.29 -1.62
CA GLY A 42 -5.49 -8.31 -1.00
C GLY A 42 -4.72 -9.23 -0.06
N TYR A 43 -3.54 -9.70 -0.50
CA TYR A 43 -2.64 -10.51 0.31
C TYR A 43 -2.24 -9.81 1.63
N VAL A 44 -1.89 -8.52 1.60
CA VAL A 44 -1.58 -7.77 2.83
C VAL A 44 -2.81 -7.67 3.73
N HIS A 45 -3.98 -7.32 3.19
CA HIS A 45 -5.22 -7.31 3.97
C HIS A 45 -5.50 -8.67 4.65
N GLN A 46 -5.26 -9.79 3.96
CA GLN A 46 -5.39 -11.12 4.54
C GLN A 46 -4.36 -11.42 5.63
N MET A 47 -3.10 -11.00 5.47
CA MET A 47 -2.07 -11.22 6.49
C MET A 47 -2.43 -10.59 7.85
N HIS A 48 -3.18 -9.49 7.81
CA HIS A 48 -3.63 -8.75 8.99
C HIS A 48 -5.05 -9.15 9.44
N ASN A 49 -5.74 -10.06 8.74
CA ASN A 49 -7.03 -10.60 9.15
C ASN A 49 -6.86 -11.73 10.18
N LEU A 50 -7.68 -11.69 11.24
CA LEU A 50 -7.66 -12.66 12.36
C LEU A 50 -8.14 -14.08 11.98
N ARG A 51 -8.77 -14.25 10.81
CA ARG A 51 -9.27 -15.53 10.32
C ARG A 51 -8.14 -16.28 9.59
N ASN A 52 -7.45 -17.15 10.32
CA ASN A 52 -6.27 -17.95 9.96
C ASN A 52 -6.37 -18.89 8.72
N GLU A 53 -7.28 -18.69 7.78
CA GLU A 53 -7.39 -19.53 6.59
C GLU A 53 -6.45 -19.01 5.48
N ARG A 54 -5.31 -19.68 5.28
CA ARG A 54 -4.20 -19.17 4.44
C ARG A 54 -4.04 -19.92 3.12
N LEU A 55 -4.61 -19.36 2.06
CA LEU A 55 -4.05 -19.50 0.71
C LEU A 55 -3.18 -18.27 0.46
N THR A 56 -1.87 -18.41 0.61
CA THR A 56 -0.94 -17.27 0.43
C THR A 56 -0.69 -17.04 -1.05
N PHE A 57 -0.89 -15.81 -1.55
CA PHE A 57 -0.54 -15.44 -2.93
C PHE A 57 0.97 -15.60 -3.18
N LEU A 58 1.78 -15.04 -2.28
CA LEU A 58 3.23 -15.19 -2.26
C LEU A 58 3.63 -16.18 -1.17
N ASP A 59 4.41 -17.20 -1.54
CA ASP A 59 5.13 -18.00 -0.55
C ASP A 59 6.21 -17.09 0.10
N PRO A 60 6.41 -17.17 1.43
CA PRO A 60 7.55 -16.54 2.09
C PRO A 60 8.88 -16.68 1.34
N ILE A 61 9.20 -17.84 0.73
CA ILE A 61 10.45 -18.01 -0.04
C ILE A 61 10.45 -17.14 -1.30
N LEU A 62 9.38 -17.21 -2.09
CA LEU A 62 9.23 -16.41 -3.31
C LEU A 62 9.30 -14.91 -3.02
N SER A 63 8.77 -14.48 -1.87
CA SER A 63 8.78 -13.07 -1.47
C SER A 63 10.19 -12.49 -1.20
N CYS A 64 11.17 -13.35 -0.92
CA CYS A 64 12.56 -12.93 -0.75
C CYS A 64 13.26 -12.77 -2.12
N GLU A 65 12.83 -13.49 -3.16
CA GLU A 65 13.44 -13.50 -4.49
C GLU A 65 12.89 -12.40 -5.42
N ILE A 66 11.70 -11.89 -5.11
CA ILE A 66 11.04 -10.87 -5.93
C ILE A 66 11.67 -9.49 -5.72
N ASN A 67 12.12 -8.87 -6.82
CA ASN A 67 12.36 -7.44 -6.88
C ASN A 67 11.05 -6.70 -7.19
N PHE A 68 10.45 -6.10 -6.16
CA PHE A 68 9.17 -5.41 -6.26
C PHE A 68 9.22 -4.17 -7.16
N GLU A 69 10.39 -3.52 -7.27
CA GLU A 69 10.55 -2.35 -8.13
C GLU A 69 10.39 -2.71 -9.61
N ASP A 70 10.90 -3.86 -10.04
CA ASP A 70 10.77 -4.31 -11.43
C ASP A 70 9.32 -4.63 -11.80
N LEU A 71 8.48 -4.92 -10.79
CA LEU A 71 7.05 -5.17 -10.91
C LEU A 71 6.19 -3.90 -10.82
N MET A 72 6.76 -2.72 -10.54
CA MET A 72 6.02 -1.46 -10.61
C MET A 72 5.57 -1.20 -12.05
N PRO A 73 4.28 -0.91 -12.31
CA PRO A 73 3.85 -0.45 -13.61
C PRO A 73 4.47 0.92 -13.93
N ALA A 74 4.56 1.23 -15.23
CA ALA A 74 4.99 2.54 -15.70
C ALA A 74 4.07 3.62 -15.09
N ARG A 75 4.65 4.77 -14.70
CA ARG A 75 3.94 5.89 -14.05
C ARG A 75 3.08 6.69 -15.04
N LEU A 76 2.38 6.01 -15.94
CA LEU A 76 1.67 6.58 -17.06
C LEU A 76 0.24 6.06 -17.06
N ASP A 77 -0.69 6.89 -17.51
CA ASP A 77 -2.05 6.44 -17.80
C ASP A 77 -2.10 5.70 -19.15
N ASP A 78 -3.21 5.00 -19.38
CA ASP A 78 -3.32 4.00 -20.46
C ASP A 78 -3.24 4.64 -21.86
N GLU A 79 -3.52 5.94 -22.00
CA GLU A 79 -3.42 6.68 -23.27
C GLU A 79 -1.98 6.74 -23.82
N TYR A 80 -0.98 6.56 -22.96
CA TYR A 80 0.43 6.56 -23.34
C TYR A 80 1.00 5.16 -23.56
N ILE A 81 0.17 4.11 -23.44
CA ILE A 81 0.61 2.71 -23.55
C ILE A 81 -0.07 2.07 -24.76
N SER A 82 0.72 1.55 -25.69
CA SER A 82 0.22 0.89 -26.90
C SER A 82 0.93 -0.44 -27.11
N THR A 83 0.37 -1.29 -27.98
CA THR A 83 1.05 -2.54 -28.38
C THR A 83 2.37 -2.29 -29.10
N SER A 84 2.58 -1.08 -29.62
CA SER A 84 3.80 -0.68 -30.34
C SER A 84 4.86 -0.03 -29.46
N GLY A 85 4.56 0.28 -28.20
CA GLY A 85 5.46 1.06 -27.37
C GLY A 85 4.75 1.90 -26.31
N ILE A 86 5.54 2.37 -25.35
CA ILE A 86 5.19 3.45 -24.43
C ILE A 86 5.55 4.81 -25.06
N LEU A 87 4.58 5.72 -25.09
CA LEU A 87 4.73 7.08 -25.59
C LEU A 87 5.39 7.99 -24.56
N ALA A 88 6.10 9.01 -25.03
CA ALA A 88 6.63 10.06 -24.16
C ALA A 88 5.47 10.87 -23.54
N CYS A 89 5.59 11.15 -22.25
CA CYS A 89 4.57 11.84 -21.47
C CYS A 89 5.21 13.02 -20.70
N PRO A 90 4.61 14.22 -20.71
CA PRO A 90 5.08 15.34 -19.90
C PRO A 90 5.05 15.02 -18.39
N GLU A 91 6.06 15.46 -17.64
CA GLU A 91 6.14 15.24 -16.18
C GLU A 91 4.92 15.80 -15.42
N SER A 92 4.26 16.85 -15.93
CA SER A 92 3.02 17.38 -15.36
C SER A 92 1.89 16.35 -15.34
N ASP A 93 1.82 15.53 -16.38
CA ASP A 93 0.75 14.58 -16.60
C ASP A 93 1.07 13.30 -15.82
N ILE A 94 2.35 12.87 -15.83
CA ILE A 94 2.88 11.81 -14.97
C ILE A 94 2.55 12.07 -13.49
N ALA A 95 2.76 13.30 -13.03
CA ALA A 95 2.53 13.69 -11.63
C ALA A 95 1.06 13.59 -11.21
N GLN A 96 0.12 13.64 -12.15
CA GLN A 96 -1.33 13.57 -11.89
C GLN A 96 -1.97 12.24 -12.33
N SER A 97 -1.20 11.37 -12.98
CA SER A 97 -1.67 10.09 -13.51
C SER A 97 -2.17 9.15 -12.42
N LEU A 98 -3.29 8.48 -12.66
CA LEU A 98 -3.85 7.52 -11.70
C LEU A 98 -2.86 6.39 -11.41
N THR A 99 -2.06 5.98 -12.40
CA THR A 99 -1.02 4.96 -12.21
C THR A 99 0.11 5.44 -11.29
N SER A 100 0.47 6.72 -11.29
CA SER A 100 1.39 7.27 -10.28
C SER A 100 0.83 7.14 -8.87
N GLY A 101 -0.46 7.45 -8.68
CA GLY A 101 -1.16 7.24 -7.41
C GLY A 101 -1.19 5.76 -7.00
N PHE A 102 -1.49 4.86 -7.95
CA PHE A 102 -1.47 3.42 -7.73
C PHE A 102 -0.08 2.90 -7.30
N ASN A 103 0.99 3.43 -7.87
CA ASN A 103 2.36 3.09 -7.50
C ASN A 103 2.70 3.57 -6.09
N VAL A 104 2.26 4.77 -5.73
CA VAL A 104 2.40 5.28 -4.35
C VAL A 104 1.66 4.37 -3.37
N HIS A 105 0.41 4.01 -3.67
CA HIS A 105 -0.40 3.12 -2.83
C HIS A 105 0.26 1.74 -2.66
N SER A 106 0.79 1.18 -3.74
CA SER A 106 1.52 -0.09 -3.75
C SER A 106 2.80 -0.05 -2.89
N ARG A 107 3.56 1.05 -2.94
CA ARG A 107 4.75 1.25 -2.09
C ARG A 107 4.40 1.33 -0.61
N ILE A 108 3.25 1.91 -0.27
CA ILE A 108 2.75 1.98 1.12
C ILE A 108 2.48 0.57 1.66
N PHE A 109 1.80 -0.29 0.89
CA PHE A 109 1.63 -1.70 1.24
C PHE A 109 2.96 -2.43 1.42
N LEU A 110 3.92 -2.20 0.51
CA LEU A 110 5.24 -2.83 0.59
C LEU A 110 6.04 -2.36 1.81
N ALA A 111 6.00 -1.06 2.12
CA ALA A 111 6.68 -0.46 3.27
C ALA A 111 6.17 -1.01 4.60
N ALA A 112 4.88 -1.38 4.65
CA ALA A 112 4.34 -2.04 5.80
C ALA A 112 4.82 -3.49 5.93
N LEU A 113 5.46 -4.11 4.95
CA LEU A 113 6.02 -5.47 5.05
C LEU A 113 7.55 -5.52 5.10
N LYS A 114 8.25 -4.56 4.47
CA LYS A 114 9.71 -4.48 4.40
C LYS A 114 10.23 -3.12 4.88
N SER A 115 11.34 -3.13 5.63
CA SER A 115 12.05 -1.91 6.02
C SER A 115 12.86 -1.35 4.84
N ALA A 116 13.05 -0.03 4.81
CA ALA A 116 13.83 0.63 3.77
C ALA A 116 15.30 0.19 3.82
N GLY A 117 15.87 -0.16 2.66
CA GLY A 117 17.27 -0.58 2.56
C GLY A 117 17.56 -1.98 3.08
N SER A 118 16.55 -2.83 3.30
CA SER A 118 16.81 -4.23 3.63
C SER A 118 17.38 -4.98 2.43
N ASP A 119 18.60 -5.51 2.56
CA ASP A 119 19.07 -6.57 1.67
C ASP A 119 18.01 -7.69 1.66
N ALA A 120 17.70 -8.23 0.47
CA ALA A 120 16.72 -9.30 0.29
C ALA A 120 16.97 -10.52 1.20
N GLN A 121 18.22 -10.71 1.66
CA GLN A 121 18.63 -11.75 2.60
C GLN A 121 18.41 -11.43 4.09
N ARG A 122 18.26 -10.16 4.50
CA ARG A 122 18.23 -9.79 5.93
C ARG A 122 16.81 -9.61 6.50
N HIS A 123 15.84 -9.21 5.69
CA HIS A 123 14.45 -9.01 6.14
C HIS A 123 13.47 -9.48 5.08
N CYS A 124 13.29 -10.80 5.01
CA CYS A 124 12.24 -11.35 4.19
C CYS A 124 10.87 -11.16 4.86
N ILE A 125 9.79 -11.13 4.07
CA ILE A 125 8.39 -11.01 4.56
C ILE A 125 8.04 -12.20 5.49
N CYS A 126 8.84 -13.26 5.41
CA CYS A 126 8.73 -14.43 6.24
C CYS A 126 9.09 -14.12 7.70
N SER A 127 8.12 -14.40 8.57
CA SER A 127 8.08 -14.26 10.03
C SER A 127 9.12 -15.10 10.81
N HIS A 128 10.30 -15.36 10.25
CA HIS A 128 11.29 -16.28 10.82
C HIS A 128 12.25 -15.65 11.83
N VAL A 129 12.07 -14.38 12.18
CA VAL A 129 12.80 -13.81 13.32
C VAL A 129 12.22 -14.40 14.59
N LYS A 130 12.78 -15.55 15.00
CA LYS A 130 12.41 -16.25 16.25
C LYS A 130 12.70 -15.41 17.49
N ASP A 131 13.63 -14.46 17.38
CA ASP A 131 13.99 -13.55 18.45
C ASP A 131 12.94 -12.41 18.58
N PRO A 132 12.22 -12.33 19.71
CA PRO A 132 11.23 -11.29 19.95
C PRO A 132 11.82 -9.87 19.91
N ALA A 133 13.08 -9.67 20.32
CA ALA A 133 13.72 -8.36 20.33
C ALA A 133 14.01 -7.86 18.91
N LEU A 134 14.57 -8.73 18.05
CA LEU A 134 14.79 -8.42 16.63
C LEU A 134 13.46 -8.19 15.89
N ARG A 135 12.41 -8.95 16.24
CA ARG A 135 11.07 -8.76 15.67
C ARG A 135 10.48 -7.40 16.06
N LEU A 136 10.62 -7.00 17.33
CA LEU A 136 10.17 -5.70 17.82
C LEU A 136 10.91 -4.54 17.11
N THR A 137 12.23 -4.65 16.97
CA THR A 137 13.04 -3.67 16.23
C THR A 137 12.59 -3.55 14.77
N SER A 138 12.37 -4.67 14.09
CA SER A 138 11.88 -4.68 12.70
C SER A 138 10.51 -4.01 12.55
N LEU A 139 9.58 -4.25 13.49
CA LEU A 139 8.28 -3.59 13.48
C LEU A 139 8.40 -2.07 13.71
N ARG A 140 9.26 -1.64 14.62
CA ARG A 140 9.52 -0.21 14.88
C ARG A 140 10.14 0.49 13.67
N GLU A 141 11.09 -0.16 12.99
CA GLU A 141 11.68 0.37 11.75
C GLU A 141 10.64 0.51 10.64
N ARG A 142 9.77 -0.51 10.45
CA ARG A 142 8.67 -0.45 9.49
C ARG A 142 7.69 0.68 9.82
N LEU A 143 7.32 0.85 11.09
CA LEU A 143 6.45 1.94 11.54
C LEU A 143 7.08 3.30 11.27
N TYR A 144 8.36 3.48 11.62
CA TYR A 144 9.10 4.71 11.35
C TYR A 144 9.15 5.01 9.85
N HIS A 145 9.49 4.03 9.03
CA HIS A 145 9.53 4.20 7.58
C HIS A 145 8.15 4.59 7.01
N LEU A 146 7.09 3.91 7.46
CA LEU A 146 5.73 4.20 7.04
C LEU A 146 5.30 5.61 7.45
N LYS A 147 5.61 6.04 8.68
CA LYS A 147 5.32 7.39 9.17
C LYS A 147 5.88 8.49 8.26
N TYR A 148 7.11 8.30 7.77
CA TYR A 148 7.80 9.30 6.95
C TYR A 148 7.74 9.05 5.43
N ILE A 149 6.98 8.04 4.97
CA ILE A 149 6.95 7.66 3.56
C ILE A 149 6.47 8.81 2.65
N PHE A 150 5.55 9.65 3.14
CA PHE A 150 5.02 10.80 2.41
C PHE A 150 6.03 11.91 2.15
N ASN A 151 7.16 11.96 2.87
CA ASN A 151 8.24 12.91 2.57
C ASN A 151 8.84 12.69 1.18
N SER A 152 8.73 11.46 0.67
CA SER A 152 9.25 11.06 -0.65
C SER A 152 8.20 11.07 -1.78
N ILE A 153 6.94 11.42 -1.48
CA ILE A 153 5.81 11.29 -2.41
C ILE A 153 5.54 12.60 -3.18
N LEU A 154 5.10 12.42 -4.43
CA LEU A 154 4.69 13.48 -5.37
C LEU A 154 3.66 14.44 -4.74
N PRO A 155 3.78 15.76 -4.97
CA PRO A 155 2.86 16.76 -4.40
C PRO A 155 1.36 16.50 -4.65
N ALA A 156 0.99 15.88 -5.78
CA ALA A 156 -0.41 15.65 -6.15
C ALA A 156 -1.15 14.68 -5.22
N TYR A 157 -0.42 13.76 -4.59
CA TYR A 157 -0.93 12.78 -3.62
C TYR A 157 -0.48 13.11 -2.20
N ARG A 158 0.08 14.31 -2.01
CA ARG A 158 0.36 14.75 -0.66
C ARG A 158 -0.95 14.95 0.09
N PRO A 159 -0.88 14.78 1.40
CA PRO A 159 -1.96 15.16 2.24
C PRO A 159 -2.31 16.66 2.00
N TRP A 160 -3.60 16.93 1.82
CA TRP A 160 -4.23 18.25 2.06
C TRP A 160 -4.26 19.22 0.87
N ASN A 161 -4.24 18.69 -0.34
CA ASN A 161 -4.70 19.46 -1.49
C ASN A 161 -6.23 19.58 -1.41
N LYS A 162 -6.74 20.65 -0.78
CA LYS A 162 -8.18 20.90 -0.62
C LYS A 162 -8.83 21.00 -1.99
N SER A 163 -9.40 19.90 -2.47
CA SER A 163 -10.31 19.94 -3.62
C SER A 163 -11.66 20.39 -3.08
N VAL A 164 -12.00 21.66 -3.32
CA VAL A 164 -13.36 22.16 -3.06
C VAL A 164 -14.25 21.48 -4.09
N THR A 165 -15.00 20.45 -3.69
CA THR A 165 -15.91 19.74 -4.60
C THR A 165 -17.06 20.67 -4.98
N PRO A 166 -17.20 21.13 -6.23
CA PRO A 166 -18.42 21.79 -6.68
C PRO A 166 -19.49 20.72 -6.91
N ILE A 167 -20.75 21.16 -6.86
CA ILE A 167 -21.94 20.36 -7.11
C ILE A 167 -21.83 19.66 -8.47
N ILE A 168 -22.12 18.35 -8.47
CA ILE A 168 -21.91 17.41 -9.58
C ILE A 168 -22.60 17.89 -10.87
N THR A 169 -21.79 18.30 -11.84
CA THR A 169 -22.09 18.20 -13.27
C THR A 169 -21.27 17.05 -13.84
N PHE A 170 -21.86 16.17 -14.65
CA PHE A 170 -21.14 15.03 -15.22
C PHE A 170 -20.32 15.48 -16.44
N ASP A 171 -19.11 15.99 -16.22
CA ASP A 171 -18.07 16.19 -17.26
C ASP A 171 -16.88 15.23 -17.02
N ALA A 172 -16.12 14.92 -18.07
CA ALA A 172 -14.95 14.02 -18.03
C ALA A 172 -13.85 14.51 -17.07
N VAL A 173 -13.71 15.84 -16.95
CA VAL A 173 -12.77 16.48 -16.00
C VAL A 173 -13.17 16.20 -14.56
N ASP A 174 -14.48 16.20 -14.26
CA ASP A 174 -15.02 15.93 -12.93
C ASP A 174 -14.84 14.47 -12.53
N LEU A 175 -14.98 13.53 -13.48
CA LEU A 175 -14.68 12.12 -13.24
C LEU A 175 -13.20 11.88 -12.91
N ALA A 176 -12.28 12.48 -13.68
CA ALA A 176 -10.85 12.34 -13.44
C ALA A 176 -10.44 12.95 -12.07
N ASN A 177 -11.03 14.08 -11.69
CA ASN A 177 -10.85 14.66 -10.36
C ASN A 177 -11.36 13.73 -9.26
N PHE A 178 -12.55 13.16 -9.44
CA PHE A 178 -13.12 12.22 -8.49
C PHE A 178 -12.25 10.97 -8.31
N GLN A 179 -11.78 10.37 -9.42
CA GLN A 179 -10.87 9.22 -9.37
C GLN A 179 -9.56 9.55 -8.65
N ARG A 180 -9.03 10.77 -8.85
CA ARG A 180 -7.86 11.27 -8.09
C ARG A 180 -8.15 11.43 -6.60
N ASP A 181 -9.35 11.87 -6.24
CA ASP A 181 -9.76 11.98 -4.83
C ASP A 181 -9.93 10.59 -4.19
N VAL A 182 -10.44 9.61 -4.93
CA VAL A 182 -10.54 8.21 -4.49
C VAL A 182 -9.16 7.61 -4.26
N ILE A 183 -8.22 7.73 -5.20
CA ILE A 183 -6.87 7.17 -5.00
C ILE A 183 -6.14 7.89 -3.86
N ARG A 184 -6.35 9.20 -3.68
CA ARG A 184 -5.82 9.95 -2.54
C ARG A 184 -6.40 9.42 -1.22
N ALA A 185 -7.71 9.17 -1.17
CA ALA A 185 -8.36 8.53 -0.02
C ALA A 185 -7.73 7.17 0.28
N ASN A 186 -7.61 6.29 -0.73
CA ASN A 186 -7.02 4.97 -0.57
C ASN A 186 -5.59 5.04 -0.01
N ILE A 187 -4.76 5.94 -0.55
CA ILE A 187 -3.39 6.17 -0.12
C ILE A 187 -3.33 6.54 1.37
N HIS A 188 -4.09 7.54 1.81
CA HIS A 188 -4.02 8.02 3.19
C HIS A 188 -4.69 7.06 4.18
N VAL A 189 -5.86 6.50 3.84
CA VAL A 189 -6.53 5.54 4.72
C VAL A 189 -5.65 4.31 4.90
N THR A 190 -5.05 3.79 3.83
CA THR A 190 -4.15 2.63 3.91
C THR A 190 -2.90 2.94 4.72
N HIS A 191 -2.34 4.14 4.58
CA HIS A 191 -1.18 4.58 5.36
C HIS A 191 -1.48 4.62 6.87
N LEU A 192 -2.61 5.19 7.28
CA LEU A 192 -3.03 5.22 8.69
C LEU A 192 -3.36 3.82 9.20
N TRP A 193 -4.13 3.04 8.44
CA TRP A 193 -4.50 1.67 8.80
C TRP A 193 -3.28 0.78 9.04
N LEU A 194 -2.28 0.81 8.16
CA LEU A 194 -1.06 0.01 8.32
C LEU A 194 -0.22 0.46 9.51
N GLN A 195 -0.21 1.75 9.87
CA GLN A 195 0.44 2.22 11.09
C GLN A 195 -0.25 1.66 12.35
N VAL A 196 -1.58 1.69 12.41
CA VAL A 196 -2.36 1.08 13.50
C VAL A 196 -2.06 -0.41 13.60
N MET A 197 -2.07 -1.14 12.48
CA MET A 197 -1.76 -2.57 12.45
C MET A 197 -0.33 -2.92 12.91
N LEU A 198 0.63 -2.03 12.71
CA LEU A 198 2.00 -2.20 13.21
C LEU A 198 2.08 -1.90 14.71
N LEU A 199 1.39 -0.85 15.18
CA LEU A 199 1.29 -0.52 16.60
C LEU A 199 0.65 -1.66 17.41
N ASP A 200 -0.45 -2.23 16.91
CA ASP A 200 -1.11 -3.36 17.57
C ASP A 200 -0.20 -4.59 17.67
N GLN A 201 0.66 -4.83 16.67
CA GLN A 201 1.66 -5.91 16.72
C GLN A 201 2.78 -5.62 17.72
N ILE A 202 3.20 -4.35 17.83
CA ILE A 202 4.19 -3.91 18.81
C ILE A 202 3.63 -4.12 20.23
N ASP A 203 2.38 -3.71 20.47
CA ASP A 203 1.70 -3.86 21.77
C ASP A 203 1.51 -5.33 22.14
N ALA A 204 1.12 -6.16 21.17
CA ALA A 204 0.95 -7.60 21.37
C ALA A 204 2.27 -8.32 21.72
N LEU A 205 3.40 -7.84 21.20
CA LEU A 205 4.72 -8.37 21.57
C LEU A 205 5.20 -7.81 22.92
N GLY A 206 4.95 -6.53 23.19
CA GLY A 206 5.29 -5.88 24.46
C GLY A 206 4.54 -6.50 25.64
N SER A 207 3.27 -6.86 25.45
CA SER A 207 2.45 -7.53 26.48
C SER A 207 2.91 -8.96 26.82
N GLN A 208 3.74 -9.59 25.97
CA GLN A 208 4.32 -10.92 26.23
C GLN A 208 5.62 -10.85 27.02
N SER A 209 6.27 -9.68 27.06
CA SER A 209 7.40 -9.41 27.96
C SER A 209 6.87 -8.75 29.23
N ASP A 210 6.91 -9.43 30.37
CA ASP A 210 6.51 -8.95 31.71
C ASP A 210 7.27 -7.70 32.23
N ASP A 211 7.99 -6.98 31.37
CA ASP A 211 8.83 -5.85 31.75
C ASP A 211 8.02 -4.55 31.72
N SER A 212 7.60 -4.11 32.92
CA SER A 212 6.80 -2.92 33.17
C SER A 212 7.52 -1.62 32.74
N THR A 213 7.59 -1.35 31.45
CA THR A 213 8.34 -0.21 30.90
C THR A 213 7.40 0.95 30.57
N ARG A 214 6.93 1.65 31.62
CA ARG A 214 6.09 2.87 31.55
C ARG A 214 6.49 3.93 30.49
N PRO A 215 7.77 4.12 30.11
CA PRO A 215 8.14 5.09 29.06
C PRO A 215 7.72 4.69 27.64
N GLN A 216 7.61 3.40 27.33
CA GLN A 216 7.22 2.94 25.98
C GLN A 216 5.73 3.16 25.72
N ASP A 217 4.89 2.98 26.75
CA ASP A 217 3.45 3.19 26.67
C ASP A 217 3.09 4.65 26.33
N LEU A 218 3.84 5.62 26.86
CA LEU A 218 3.66 7.05 26.56
C LEU A 218 3.98 7.39 25.11
N VAL A 219 5.08 6.86 24.56
CA VAL A 219 5.46 7.11 23.15
C VAL A 219 4.44 6.50 22.20
N LEU A 220 3.94 5.29 22.50
CA LEU A 220 2.90 4.63 21.70
C LEU A 220 1.56 5.37 21.79
N CYS A 221 1.24 5.94 22.95
CA CYS A 221 0.08 6.81 23.13
C CYS A 221 0.17 8.07 22.25
N ASP A 222 1.32 8.73 22.21
CA ASP A 222 1.56 9.91 21.37
C ASP A 222 1.41 9.57 19.87
N GLU A 223 1.91 8.41 19.43
CA GLU A 223 1.75 7.93 18.05
C GLU A 223 0.28 7.68 17.69
N ARG A 224 -0.50 7.06 18.60
CA ARG A 224 -1.94 6.82 18.38
C ARG A 224 -2.75 8.12 18.36
N GLU A 225 -2.41 9.08 19.22
CA GLU A 225 -3.04 10.40 19.20
C GLU A 225 -2.75 11.12 17.87
N ASP A 226 -1.51 11.03 17.37
CA ASP A 226 -1.13 11.63 16.10
C ASP A 226 -1.88 11.00 14.92
N ILE A 227 -1.99 9.67 14.88
CA ILE A 227 -2.81 8.96 13.88
C ILE A 227 -4.26 9.42 13.95
N SER A 228 -4.82 9.58 15.15
CA SER A 228 -6.20 10.03 15.34
C SER A 228 -6.43 11.46 14.82
N ARG A 229 -5.46 12.37 15.03
CA ARG A 229 -5.50 13.72 14.45
C ARG A 229 -5.44 13.69 12.93
N GLN A 230 -4.50 12.93 12.36
CA GLN A 230 -4.39 12.75 10.91
C GLN A 230 -5.67 12.13 10.31
N PHE A 231 -6.29 11.20 11.04
CA PHE A 231 -7.54 10.56 10.62
C PHE A 231 -8.71 11.55 10.61
N LEU A 232 -8.86 12.36 11.65
CA LEU A 232 -9.89 13.39 11.72
C LEU A 232 -9.72 14.42 10.59
N ASP A 233 -8.49 14.85 10.31
CA ASP A 233 -8.19 15.76 9.20
C ASP A 233 -8.51 15.13 7.84
N LEU A 234 -8.26 13.83 7.67
CA LEU A 234 -8.60 13.09 6.46
C LEU A 234 -10.12 13.05 6.24
N LEU A 235 -10.89 12.72 7.28
CA LEU A 235 -12.36 12.69 7.21
C LEU A 235 -12.95 14.08 6.89
N ASN A 236 -12.33 15.14 7.38
CA ASN A 236 -12.76 16.51 7.13
C ASN A 236 -12.33 17.06 5.75
N SER A 237 -11.36 16.42 5.09
CA SER A 237 -10.79 16.92 3.83
C SER A 237 -11.31 16.24 2.58
N LEU A 238 -11.94 15.06 2.69
CA LEU A 238 -12.42 14.27 1.55
C LEU A 238 -13.94 14.07 1.61
N GLY A 239 -14.57 14.06 0.43
CA GLY A 239 -16.00 13.75 0.32
C GLY A 239 -16.30 12.29 0.64
N GLN A 240 -17.48 12.03 1.22
CA GLN A 240 -17.97 10.69 1.54
C GLN A 240 -17.85 9.68 0.38
N PRO A 241 -18.18 10.03 -0.89
CA PRO A 241 -18.09 9.07 -1.99
C PRO A 241 -16.67 8.57 -2.26
N SER A 242 -15.65 9.40 -1.96
CA SER A 242 -14.24 9.01 -2.11
C SER A 242 -13.75 8.11 -0.97
N LEU A 243 -14.42 8.17 0.20
CA LEU A 243 -14.07 7.39 1.39
C LEU A 243 -14.77 6.03 1.45
N GLU A 244 -15.96 5.91 0.84
CA GLU A 244 -16.78 4.70 0.85
C GLU A 244 -16.02 3.39 0.54
N PRO A 245 -15.11 3.33 -0.46
CA PRO A 245 -14.38 2.11 -0.77
C PRO A 245 -13.48 1.60 0.37
N ASN A 246 -13.13 2.46 1.33
CA ASN A 246 -12.22 2.15 2.43
C ASN A 246 -12.95 1.82 3.74
N GLY A 247 -14.27 1.62 3.73
CA GLY A 247 -15.12 1.48 4.93
C GLY A 247 -14.59 0.52 6.00
N LEU A 248 -14.04 -0.64 5.60
CA LEU A 248 -13.45 -1.60 6.54
C LEU A 248 -12.20 -1.04 7.25
N SER A 249 -11.26 -0.48 6.50
CA SER A 249 -10.04 0.11 7.05
C SER A 249 -10.35 1.31 7.95
N LEU A 250 -11.34 2.13 7.59
CA LEU A 250 -11.81 3.26 8.39
C LEU A 250 -12.35 2.81 9.75
N ALA A 251 -13.12 1.71 9.77
CA ALA A 251 -13.65 1.14 11.02
C ALA A 251 -12.55 0.66 11.96
N PHE A 252 -11.44 0.13 11.43
CA PHE A 252 -10.29 -0.29 12.23
C PHE A 252 -9.46 0.88 12.78
N ILE A 253 -9.34 1.99 12.04
CA ILE A 253 -8.59 3.16 12.53
C ILE A 253 -9.34 3.86 13.68
N GLY A 254 -10.67 3.87 13.61
CA GLY A 254 -11.53 4.52 14.62
C GLY A 254 -11.92 3.66 15.82
N ALA A 255 -11.49 2.40 15.88
CA ALA A 255 -11.77 1.47 16.98
C ALA A 255 -10.66 1.54 18.05
#